data_AF-A0A3M7BD23-F1
#
_entry.id   AF-A0A3M7BD23-F1
#
_cell.length_a   1.000
_cell.length_b   1.000
_cell.length_c   1.000
_cell.angle_alpha   90.00
_cell.angle_beta   90.00
_cell.angle_gamma   90.00
#
_symmetry.space_group_name_H-M   'P 1'
#
loop_
_entity.id
_entity.type
_entity.pdbx_description
1 polymer ?
#
loop_
_entity_poly.entity_id
_entity_poly.type
_entity_poly.pdbx_seq_one_letter_code
_entity_poly.pdbx_strand_id
1 'polypeptide(L)'
;MASTGKRASRPPYSEQQKFFIAYMLIIKHKSWAQIGEEYAVCFRAGTSPRSKEGLTGLSHVNEAVVETSILDRWMVHSTAYNFDAHFLDHMGYDEPPVEDQLGWGWL
;
A
#
# COMPACT_ATOMS: atom_id res chain seq x y z
N MET A 1 -24.23 -26.35 -18.96
CA MET A 1 -23.32 -26.61 -17.82
C MET A 1 -22.49 -25.36 -17.59
N ALA A 2 -22.85 -24.54 -16.60
CA ALA A 2 -22.08 -23.33 -16.27
C ALA A 2 -20.93 -23.75 -15.35
N SER A 3 -19.70 -23.63 -15.83
CA SER A 3 -18.49 -23.83 -15.04
C SER A 3 -18.44 -22.73 -13.96
N THR A 4 -18.92 -23.02 -12.76
CA THR A 4 -18.71 -22.19 -11.58
C THR A 4 -17.27 -22.39 -11.12
N GLY A 5 -16.35 -21.77 -11.86
CA GLY A 5 -14.98 -21.58 -11.42
C GLY A 5 -15.00 -20.73 -10.15
N LYS A 6 -15.15 -21.37 -8.98
CA LYS A 6 -14.84 -20.78 -7.69
C LYS A 6 -13.40 -20.31 -7.78
N ARG A 7 -13.19 -19.00 -7.99
CA ARG A 7 -11.87 -18.39 -7.83
C ARG A 7 -11.39 -18.83 -6.46
N ALA A 8 -10.25 -19.53 -6.40
CA ALA A 8 -9.65 -19.94 -5.15
C ALA A 8 -9.63 -18.73 -4.20
N SER A 9 -10.11 -18.94 -2.97
CA SER A 9 -10.13 -17.89 -1.95
C SER A 9 -8.69 -17.40 -1.79
N ARG A 10 -8.45 -16.15 -2.19
CA ARG A 10 -7.10 -15.58 -2.21
C ARG A 10 -6.65 -15.40 -0.76
N PRO A 11 -5.39 -15.71 -0.41
CA PRO A 11 -4.89 -15.42 0.92
C PRO A 11 -5.00 -13.90 1.16
N PRO A 12 -5.50 -13.48 2.34
CA PRO A 12 -5.60 -12.07 2.69
C PRO A 12 -4.21 -11.43 2.67
N TYR A 13 -4.15 -10.14 2.36
CA TYR A 13 -2.91 -9.38 2.49
C TYR A 13 -2.44 -9.39 3.95
N SER A 14 -1.15 -9.61 4.18
CA SER A 14 -0.53 -9.32 5.47
C SER A 14 -0.53 -7.81 5.74
N GLU A 15 -0.37 -7.40 6.99
CA GLU A 15 -0.28 -5.98 7.35
C GLU A 15 0.86 -5.26 6.63
N GLN A 16 2.02 -5.91 6.47
CA GLN A 16 3.15 -5.39 5.68
C GLN A 16 2.77 -5.16 4.20
N GLN A 17 2.01 -6.08 3.61
CA GLN A 17 1.57 -5.94 2.22
C GLN A 17 0.54 -4.83 2.06
N LYS A 18 -0.41 -4.71 3.00
CA LYS A 18 -1.40 -3.61 3.00
C LYS A 18 -0.69 -2.27 3.14
N PHE A 19 0.26 -2.16 4.07
CA PHE A 19 1.05 -0.96 4.28
C PHE A 19 1.85 -0.59 3.03
N PHE A 20 2.57 -1.54 2.42
CA PHE A 20 3.32 -1.30 1.19
C PHE A 20 2.44 -0.72 0.08
N ILE A 21 1.25 -1.30 -0.14
CA ILE A 21 0.32 -0.85 -1.17
C ILE A 21 -0.17 0.57 -0.87
N ALA A 22 -0.58 0.84 0.37
CA ALA A 22 -1.04 2.16 0.81
C ALA A 22 0.08 3.20 0.67
N TYR A 23 1.29 2.87 1.09
CA TYR A 23 2.46 3.74 1.00
C TYR A 23 2.82 4.10 -0.44
N MET A 24 2.92 3.10 -1.31
CA MET A 24 3.31 3.34 -2.70
C MET A 24 2.27 4.16 -3.46
N LEU A 25 0.99 4.01 -3.12
CA LEU A 25 -0.07 4.77 -3.78
C LEU A 25 -0.25 6.17 -3.19
N ILE A 26 -0.31 6.29 -1.87
CA ILE A 26 -0.69 7.54 -1.19
C ILE A 26 0.52 8.47 -1.03
N ILE A 27 1.70 7.93 -0.70
CA ILE A 27 2.92 8.72 -0.44
C ILE A 27 3.76 8.84 -1.71
N LYS A 28 4.04 7.72 -2.39
CA LYS A 28 4.90 7.73 -3.58
C LYS A 28 4.13 8.02 -4.88
N HIS A 29 2.80 8.15 -4.82
CA HIS A 29 1.92 8.41 -5.97
C HIS A 29 2.17 7.48 -7.17
N LYS A 30 2.55 6.22 -6.92
CA LYS A 30 2.86 5.26 -7.98
C LYS A 30 1.57 4.72 -8.59
N SER A 31 1.60 4.51 -9.90
CA SER A 31 0.52 3.82 -10.58
C SER A 31 0.43 2.35 -10.14
N TRP A 32 -0.76 1.76 -10.26
CA TRP A 32 -0.95 0.33 -9.95
C TRP A 32 -0.01 -0.61 -10.69
N ALA A 33 0.43 -0.26 -11.90
CA ALA A 33 1.40 -1.04 -12.66
C ALA A 33 2.78 -1.05 -11.97
N GLN A 34 3.26 0.14 -11.59
CA GLN A 34 4.53 0.29 -10.86
C GLN A 34 4.47 -0.39 -9.49
N ILE A 35 3.35 -0.27 -8.77
CA ILE A 35 3.14 -0.95 -7.49
C ILE A 35 3.27 -2.47 -7.67
N GLY A 36 2.67 -3.04 -8.73
CA GLY A 36 2.75 -4.48 -9.00
C GLY A 36 4.17 -4.97 -9.23
N GLU A 37 4.98 -4.22 -9.98
CA GLU A 37 6.39 -4.53 -10.24
C GLU A 37 7.21 -4.50 -8.94
N GLU A 38 7.08 -3.44 -8.15
CA GLU A 38 7.84 -3.29 -6.91
C GLU A 38 7.38 -4.24 -5.80
N TYR A 39 6.08 -4.55 -5.77
CA TYR A 39 5.54 -5.57 -4.88
C TYR A 39 6.19 -6.93 -5.14
N ALA A 40 6.37 -7.31 -6.41
CA ALA A 40 6.99 -8.58 -6.76
C ALA A 40 8.47 -8.63 -6.35
N VAL A 41 9.17 -7.49 -6.35
CA VAL A 41 10.54 -7.37 -5.83
C VAL A 41 10.58 -7.45 -4.32
N CYS A 42 9.72 -6.70 -3.62
CA CYS A 42 9.71 -6.59 -2.17
C CYS A 42 9.27 -7.90 -1.50
N PHE A 43 8.28 -8.60 -2.06
CA PHE A 43 7.68 -9.81 -1.49
C PHE A 43 8.03 -11.08 -2.27
N ARG A 44 9.26 -11.17 -2.80
CA ARG A 44 9.80 -12.27 -3.63
C ARG A 44 9.49 -13.70 -3.14
N ALA A 45 9.23 -13.91 -1.85
CA ALA A 45 8.90 -15.22 -1.28
C ALA A 45 7.38 -15.49 -1.28
N GLY A 46 6.90 -16.27 -2.26
CA GLY A 46 5.60 -16.96 -2.18
C GLY A 46 4.36 -16.21 -2.70
N THR A 47 4.51 -14.99 -3.25
CA THR A 47 3.39 -14.28 -3.87
C THR A 47 3.53 -14.19 -5.38
N SER A 48 2.61 -14.84 -6.11
CA SER A 48 2.45 -14.65 -7.56
C SER A 48 2.33 -13.16 -7.91
N PRO A 49 2.91 -12.69 -9.03
CA PRO A 49 2.72 -11.33 -9.52
C PRO A 49 1.23 -10.98 -9.52
N ARG A 50 0.84 -9.92 -8.80
CA ARG A 50 -0.57 -9.53 -8.67
C ARG A 50 -0.90 -8.48 -9.74
N SER A 51 -1.84 -8.80 -10.62
CA SER A 51 -2.43 -7.86 -11.57
C SER A 51 -3.24 -6.78 -10.85
N LYS A 52 -3.53 -5.65 -11.52
CA LYS A 52 -4.34 -4.51 -11.04
C LYS A 52 -5.57 -4.94 -10.21
N GLU A 53 -6.30 -5.94 -10.69
CA GLU A 53 -7.51 -6.50 -10.04
C GLU A 53 -7.24 -7.21 -8.70
N GLY A 54 -6.00 -7.65 -8.44
CA GLY A 54 -5.58 -8.21 -7.17
C GLY A 54 -5.29 -7.15 -6.11
N LEU A 55 -4.96 -5.93 -6.52
CA LEU A 55 -4.60 -4.82 -5.64
C LEU A 55 -5.80 -3.90 -5.33
N THR A 56 -6.79 -3.85 -6.22
CA THR A 56 -8.06 -3.09 -6.06
C THR A 56 -9.07 -3.68 -5.08
N GLY A 57 -8.77 -4.83 -4.44
CA GLY A 57 -9.60 -5.44 -3.39
C GLY A 57 -9.53 -4.73 -2.04
N LEU A 58 -8.63 -3.75 -1.90
CA LEU A 58 -8.66 -2.78 -0.81
C LEU A 58 -9.71 -1.72 -1.16
N SER A 59 -10.90 -1.82 -0.56
CA SER A 59 -12.06 -0.96 -0.84
C SER A 59 -11.81 0.54 -0.62
N HIS A 60 -10.69 0.94 -0.02
CA HIS A 60 -10.27 2.33 0.17
C HIS A 60 -9.42 2.91 -0.98
N VAL A 61 -9.22 2.15 -2.06
CA VAL A 61 -8.12 2.44 -3.00
C VAL A 61 -8.58 2.51 -4.45
N ASN A 62 -9.89 2.46 -4.68
CA ASN A 62 -10.46 2.73 -6.00
C ASN A 62 -10.80 4.23 -6.06
N GLU A 63 -10.05 4.95 -6.92
CA GLU A 63 -10.32 6.34 -7.33
C GLU A 63 -10.10 7.43 -6.27
N ALA A 64 -8.85 7.63 -5.85
CA ALA A 64 -8.43 8.90 -5.27
C ALA A 64 -6.98 9.22 -5.68
N VAL A 65 -6.78 9.56 -6.96
CA VAL A 65 -5.62 10.38 -7.38
C VAL A 65 -5.93 11.88 -7.16
N VAL A 66 -7.15 12.21 -6.75
CA VAL A 66 -7.58 13.57 -6.44
C VAL A 66 -7.40 13.79 -4.95
N GLU A 67 -6.32 14.47 -4.59
CA GLU A 67 -6.01 14.97 -3.25
C GLU A 67 -5.99 13.89 -2.17
N THR A 68 -4.90 13.13 -2.09
CA THR A 68 -4.59 12.38 -0.86
C THR A 68 -4.55 13.36 0.30
N SER A 69 -5.50 13.24 1.22
CA SER A 69 -5.64 14.21 2.31
C SER A 69 -4.40 14.15 3.22
N ILE A 70 -4.09 15.26 3.90
CA ILE A 70 -3.03 15.28 4.92
C ILE A 70 -3.29 14.18 5.97
N LEU A 71 -4.56 13.89 6.27
CA LEU A 71 -4.96 12.81 7.17
C LEU A 71 -4.58 11.43 6.62
N ASP A 72 -4.78 11.16 5.33
CA ASP A 72 -4.40 9.88 4.71
C ASP A 72 -2.89 9.68 4.74
N ARG A 73 -2.12 10.73 4.40
CA ARG A 73 -0.66 10.72 4.46
C ARG A 73 -0.17 10.47 5.89
N TRP A 74 -0.74 11.19 6.86
CA TRP A 74 -0.42 11.02 8.28
C TRP A 74 -0.76 9.63 8.80
N MET A 75 -1.92 9.07 8.44
CA MET A 75 -2.32 7.71 8.85
C MET A 75 -1.35 6.66 8.31
N VAL A 76 -0.94 6.79 7.04
CA VAL A 76 0.05 5.88 6.45
C VAL A 76 1.37 6.00 7.22
N HIS A 77 1.92 7.20 7.39
CA HIS A 77 3.17 7.38 8.13
C HIS A 77 3.08 6.92 9.60
N SER A 78 1.94 7.11 10.25
CA SER A 78 1.70 6.59 11.61
C SER A 78 1.68 5.07 11.66
N THR A 79 1.27 4.42 10.58
CA THR A 79 1.27 2.95 10.49
C THR A 79 2.69 2.40 10.39
N ALA A 80 3.65 3.18 9.86
CA ALA A 80 5.05 2.78 9.75
C ALA A 80 5.69 2.42 11.10
N TYR A 81 5.28 3.08 12.19
CA TYR A 81 5.77 2.80 13.55
C TYR A 81 5.50 1.36 14.05
N ASN A 82 4.60 0.63 13.39
CA ASN A 82 4.30 -0.76 13.73
C ASN A 82 5.22 -1.78 13.06
N PHE A 83 6.14 -1.34 12.18
CA PHE A 83 7.04 -2.21 11.44
C PHE A 83 8.50 -1.98 11.83
N ASP A 84 9.30 -3.04 11.68
CA ASP A 84 10.73 -2.96 11.95
C ASP A 84 11.48 -2.16 10.87
N ALA A 85 12.62 -1.58 11.27
CA ALA A 85 13.43 -0.74 10.40
C ALA A 85 13.97 -1.48 9.17
N HIS A 86 14.20 -2.80 9.26
CA HIS A 86 14.69 -3.59 8.13
C HIS A 86 13.62 -3.71 7.04
N PHE A 87 12.35 -3.93 7.41
CA PHE A 87 11.24 -3.91 6.46
C PHE A 87 11.07 -2.53 5.81
N LEU A 88 11.09 -1.46 6.61
CA LEU A 88 10.91 -0.09 6.11
C LEU A 88 12.03 0.33 5.15
N ASP A 89 13.28 0.01 5.47
CA ASP A 89 14.43 0.24 4.60
C ASP A 89 14.34 -0.57 3.30
N HIS A 90 13.98 -1.86 3.40
CA HIS A 90 13.85 -2.76 2.24
C HIS A 90 12.81 -2.28 1.21
N MET A 91 11.74 -1.62 1.66
CA MET A 91 10.73 -1.05 0.75
C MET A 91 11.03 0.39 0.27
N GLY A 92 12.11 1.00 0.77
CA GLY A 92 12.45 2.39 0.44
C GLY A 92 11.51 3.42 1.07
N TYR A 93 11.16 3.22 2.34
CA TYR A 93 10.35 4.15 3.12
C TYR A 93 11.10 5.46 3.39
N ASP A 94 10.52 6.57 2.96
CA ASP A 94 10.91 7.93 3.34
C ASP A 94 10.13 8.36 4.58
N GLU A 95 10.82 8.96 5.54
CA GLU A 95 10.21 9.59 6.71
C GLU A 95 9.21 10.70 6.29
N PRO A 96 8.14 10.92 7.08
CA PRO A 96 7.16 11.96 6.77
C PRO A 96 7.82 13.33 6.71
N PRO A 97 7.51 14.16 5.70
CA PRO A 97 7.96 15.55 5.67
C PRO A 97 7.31 16.31 6.85
N VAL A 98 7.94 17.42 7.27
CA VAL A 98 7.54 18.16 8.48
C VAL A 98 6.07 18.60 8.43
N GLU A 99 5.55 18.89 7.24
CA GLU A 99 4.16 19.28 7.02
C GLU A 99 3.17 18.15 7.32
N ASP A 100 3.55 16.90 7.09
CA ASP A 100 2.74 15.71 7.40
C ASP A 100 2.87 15.30 8.87
N GLN A 101 3.94 15.71 9.55
CA GLN A 101 4.13 15.50 10.99
C GLN A 101 3.27 16.44 11.84
N LEU A 102 2.97 17.63 11.30
CA LEU A 102 2.31 18.74 11.99
C LEU A 102 0.79 18.80 11.79
N GLY A 103 0.13 17.68 11.46
CA GLY A 103 -1.34 17.61 11.29
C GLY A 103 -2.20 18.14 12.45
N TRP A 104 -1.59 18.56 13.57
CA TRP A 104 -2.21 19.17 14.75
C TRP A 104 -1.46 20.42 15.29
N GLY A 105 -0.58 21.08 14.51
CA GLY A 105 0.32 22.11 15.04
C GLY A 105 -0.17 23.57 15.04
N TRP A 106 -1.17 23.95 14.23
CA TRP A 106 -1.57 25.36 14.06
C TRP A 106 -3.06 25.54 13.69
N LEU A 107 -3.97 24.98 14.49
CA LEU A 107 -5.38 25.38 14.50
C LEU A 107 -5.85 25.60 15.94
#